data_AF-A0A4T3F4Q0-F1
#
_entry.id   AF-A0A4T3F4Q0-F1
#
_cell.length_a   1.000
_cell.length_b   1.000
_cell.length_c   1.000
_cell.angle_alpha   90.00
_cell.angle_beta   90.00
_cell.angle_gamma   90.00
#
_symmetry.space_group_name_H-M   'P 1'
#
loop_
_entity.id
_entity.type
_entity.pdbx_description
1 polymer ?
#
loop_
_entity_poly.entity_id
_entity_poly.type
_entity_poly.pdbx_seq_one_letter_code
_entity_poly.pdbx_strand_id
1 'polypeptide(L)'
;MRKAALVAAALSLGLSLSATAGEVTGTVYDARGVPAAGVELALGDARAMSDADGAYRFADIAAGDHMVEASGQRAMVAVPAEGIATRNIVLMSSRARAAVTGVAAPAMAEDAFAEAMQLAHQMVTTGSAQGEVAWTFNDREG
;
A
#
# COMPACT_ATOMS: atom_id res chain seq x y z
N MET A 1 -16.19 -14.43 64.33
CA MET A 1 -15.09 -13.42 64.39
C MET A 1 -13.93 -14.04 63.60
N ARG A 2 -13.30 -13.51 62.56
CA ARG A 2 -13.17 -12.16 61.97
C ARG A 2 -13.23 -12.26 60.43
N LYS A 3 -13.77 -11.21 59.82
CA LYS A 3 -13.88 -10.96 58.38
C LYS A 3 -12.50 -10.79 57.76
N ALA A 4 -12.31 -11.23 56.52
CA ALA A 4 -11.51 -10.54 55.51
C ALA A 4 -11.86 -11.08 54.12
N ALA A 5 -12.87 -10.48 53.48
CA ALA A 5 -13.04 -10.55 52.04
C ALA A 5 -12.04 -9.56 51.43
N LEU A 6 -11.06 -10.05 50.69
CA LEU A 6 -10.18 -9.23 49.86
C LEU A 6 -11.00 -8.73 48.68
N VAL A 7 -11.52 -7.51 48.79
CA VAL A 7 -12.01 -6.75 47.64
C VAL A 7 -10.79 -6.31 46.86
N ALA A 8 -10.50 -6.98 45.75
CA ALA A 8 -9.53 -6.52 44.78
C ALA A 8 -10.08 -5.24 44.13
N ALA A 9 -9.68 -4.08 44.64
CA ALA A 9 -9.85 -2.83 43.92
C ALA A 9 -8.94 -2.90 42.69
N ALA A 10 -9.53 -3.10 41.51
CA ALA A 10 -8.83 -2.92 40.25
C ALA A 10 -8.43 -1.44 40.18
N LEU A 11 -7.16 -1.17 40.43
CA LEU A 11 -6.59 0.17 40.29
C LEU A 11 -6.65 0.52 38.81
N SER A 12 -7.58 1.41 38.44
CA SER A 12 -7.64 1.96 37.09
C SER A 12 -6.34 2.73 36.86
N LEU A 13 -5.36 2.12 36.19
CA LEU A 13 -4.21 2.85 35.68
C LEU A 13 -4.74 3.81 34.62
N GLY A 14 -4.95 5.07 35.01
CA GLY A 14 -5.06 6.16 34.08
C GLY A 14 -3.72 6.29 33.36
N LEU A 15 -3.58 5.61 32.22
CA LEU A 15 -2.52 5.92 31.25
C LEU A 15 -2.77 7.35 30.80
N SER A 16 -2.14 8.29 31.49
CA SER A 16 -1.93 9.63 30.93
C SER A 16 -0.89 9.44 29.83
N LEU A 17 -1.36 9.16 28.61
CA LEU A 17 -0.55 9.31 27.40
C LEU A 17 -0.20 10.80 27.34
N SER A 18 0.92 11.18 27.97
CA SER A 18 1.56 12.43 27.64
C SER A 18 1.95 12.27 26.18
N ALA A 19 1.15 12.82 25.28
CA ALA A 19 1.43 12.87 23.85
C ALA A 19 2.63 13.79 23.69
N THR A 20 3.83 13.28 23.99
CA THR A 20 5.04 13.99 23.59
C THR A 20 5.09 13.93 22.07
N ALA A 21 5.33 15.11 21.51
CA ALA A 21 5.14 15.37 20.11
C ALA A 21 6.51 15.21 19.43
N GLY A 22 6.66 14.16 18.63
CA GLY A 22 7.85 13.89 17.82
C GLY A 22 7.83 14.68 16.51
N GLU A 23 8.96 14.67 15.81
CA GLU A 23 9.10 15.26 14.49
C GLU A 23 9.23 14.17 13.42
N VAL A 24 8.65 14.39 12.23
CA VAL A 24 8.87 13.54 11.06
C VAL A 24 9.56 14.35 9.97
N THR A 25 10.74 13.92 9.56
CA THR A 25 11.53 14.54 8.48
C THR A 25 11.79 13.55 7.36
N GLY A 26 12.16 14.06 6.19
CA GLY A 26 12.65 13.22 5.11
C GLY A 26 12.81 13.96 3.80
N THR A 27 13.12 13.21 2.76
CA THR A 27 13.25 13.72 1.39
C THR A 27 12.29 12.96 0.47
N VAL A 28 11.62 13.71 -0.41
CA VAL A 28 10.80 13.19 -1.50
C VAL A 28 11.65 13.10 -2.77
N TYR A 29 11.61 11.96 -3.44
CA TYR A 29 12.28 11.70 -4.70
C TYR A 29 11.27 11.33 -5.78
N ASP A 30 11.54 11.69 -7.03
CA ASP A 30 10.81 11.20 -8.19
C ASP A 30 11.18 9.73 -8.52
N ALA A 31 10.52 9.16 -9.53
CA ALA A 31 10.75 7.77 -9.95
C ALA A 31 12.17 7.50 -10.50
N ARG A 32 12.96 8.55 -10.77
CA ARG A 32 14.35 8.47 -11.23
C ARG A 32 15.35 8.65 -10.08
N GLY A 33 14.87 8.87 -8.86
CA GLY A 33 15.70 9.13 -7.69
C GLY A 33 16.17 10.57 -7.57
N VAL A 34 15.56 11.51 -8.28
CA VAL A 34 15.88 12.95 -8.20
C VAL A 34 15.01 13.59 -7.12
N PRO A 35 15.53 14.46 -6.24
CA PRO A 35 14.71 15.16 -5.26
C PRO A 35 13.57 15.95 -5.93
N ALA A 36 12.37 15.84 -5.35
CA ALA A 36 11.15 16.40 -5.91
C ALA A 36 10.61 17.51 -5.03
N ALA A 37 10.61 18.74 -5.55
CA ALA A 37 10.09 19.93 -4.90
C ALA A 37 8.59 20.13 -5.15
N GLY A 38 7.92 20.85 -4.25
CA GLY A 38 6.52 21.25 -4.41
C GLY A 38 5.52 20.11 -4.29
N VAL A 39 5.91 18.98 -3.68
CA VAL A 39 5.02 17.85 -3.41
C VAL A 39 4.28 18.13 -2.13
N GLU A 40 2.94 18.10 -2.16
CA GLU A 40 2.12 18.15 -0.95
C GLU A 40 2.14 16.80 -0.22
N LEU A 41 2.43 16.84 1.06
CA LEU A 41 2.41 15.71 1.97
C LEU A 41 1.37 15.93 3.08
N ALA A 42 0.70 14.85 3.45
CA ALA A 42 -0.23 14.82 4.57
C ALA A 42 0.16 13.76 5.61
N LEU A 43 0.03 14.09 6.89
CA LEU A 43 0.21 13.16 8.00
C LEU A 43 -0.92 13.43 9.00
N GLY A 44 -2.00 12.67 8.90
CA GLY A 44 -3.24 12.98 9.61
C GLY A 44 -3.76 14.37 9.19
N ASP A 45 -3.91 15.26 10.17
CA ASP A 45 -4.34 16.66 9.94
C ASP A 45 -3.17 17.58 9.54
N ALA A 46 -1.93 17.16 9.75
CA ALA A 46 -0.76 17.97 9.41
C ALA A 46 -0.49 17.96 7.90
N ARG A 47 -0.06 19.12 7.37
CA ARG A 47 0.29 19.33 5.96
C ARG A 47 1.70 19.90 5.85
N ALA A 48 2.46 19.42 4.88
CA ALA A 48 3.78 19.93 4.54
C ALA A 48 3.96 19.95 3.01
N MET A 49 4.89 20.76 2.53
CA MET A 49 5.28 20.77 1.12
C MET A 49 6.79 20.56 1.03
N SER A 50 7.23 19.70 0.10
CA SER A 50 8.66 19.50 -0.11
C SER A 50 9.32 20.75 -0.70
N ASP A 51 10.51 21.08 -0.20
CA ASP A 51 11.29 22.23 -0.68
C ASP A 51 12.11 21.92 -1.96
N ALA A 52 12.96 22.85 -2.38
CA ALA A 52 13.78 22.72 -3.59
C ALA A 52 14.74 21.51 -3.56
N ASP A 53 15.16 21.08 -2.36
CA ASP A 53 16.01 19.92 -2.14
C ASP A 53 15.17 18.65 -1.88
N GLY A 54 13.85 18.74 -2.07
CA GLY A 54 12.89 17.69 -1.82
C GLY A 54 12.64 17.41 -0.34
N ALA A 55 13.21 18.20 0.58
CA ALA A 55 13.09 17.96 2.01
C ALA A 55 11.72 18.39 2.54
N TYR A 56 11.22 17.67 3.54
CA TYR A 56 9.97 17.99 4.23
C TYR A 56 10.09 17.76 5.73
N ARG A 57 9.20 18.42 6.50
CA ARG A 57 9.15 18.33 7.96
C ARG A 57 7.72 18.45 8.48
N PHE A 58 7.35 17.56 9.39
CA PHE A 58 6.16 17.65 10.23
C PHE A 58 6.60 17.75 11.69
N ALA A 59 6.21 18.82 12.36
CA ALA A 59 6.42 18.99 13.78
C ALA A 59 5.19 18.55 14.58
N ASP A 60 5.39 18.35 15.88
CA ASP A 60 4.32 18.15 16.85
C ASP A 60 3.41 16.95 16.56
N ILE A 61 3.99 15.85 16.07
CA ILE A 61 3.26 14.62 15.75
C ILE A 61 3.22 13.71 16.97
N ALA A 62 2.02 13.29 17.39
CA ALA A 62 1.87 12.37 18.51
C ALA A 62 2.67 11.07 18.29
N ALA A 63 3.27 10.53 19.34
CA ALA A 63 3.97 9.24 19.28
C ALA A 63 3.06 8.11 18.75
N GLY A 64 3.64 7.18 17.98
CA GLY A 64 2.94 6.00 17.46
C GLY A 64 3.12 5.79 15.95
N ASP A 65 2.38 4.83 15.39
CA ASP A 65 2.40 4.54 13.96
C ASP A 65 1.48 5.50 13.20
N HIS A 66 2.04 6.18 12.21
CA HIS A 66 1.36 7.12 11.34
C HIS A 66 1.52 6.75 9.88
N MET A 67 0.67 7.33 9.03
CA MET A 67 0.74 7.17 7.59
C MET A 67 1.01 8.52 6.93
N VAL A 68 2.14 8.65 6.24
CA VAL A 68 2.43 9.79 5.39
C VAL A 68 1.82 9.54 4.02
N GLU A 69 1.05 10.49 3.52
CA GLU A 69 0.43 10.45 2.20
C GLU A 69 1.07 11.50 1.29
N ALA A 70 1.48 11.07 0.10
CA ALA A 70 2.05 11.96 -0.92
C ALA A 70 1.63 11.44 -2.30
N SER A 71 0.97 12.28 -3.10
CA SER A 71 0.52 11.94 -4.47
C SER A 71 -0.23 10.60 -4.58
N GLY A 72 -1.07 10.26 -3.59
CA GLY A 72 -1.82 8.99 -3.55
C GLY A 72 -1.00 7.76 -3.13
N GLN A 73 0.28 7.94 -2.80
CA GLN A 73 1.11 6.93 -2.13
C GLN A 73 1.02 7.09 -0.61
N ARG A 74 1.05 5.96 0.10
CA ARG A 74 0.98 5.91 1.56
C ARG A 74 2.25 5.22 2.09
N ALA A 75 2.88 5.82 3.10
CA ALA A 75 4.13 5.37 3.70
C ALA A 75 4.02 5.39 5.23
N MET A 76 4.09 4.21 5.86
CA MET A 76 4.01 4.08 7.32
C MET A 76 5.27 4.62 7.99
N VAL A 77 5.14 5.39 9.06
CA VAL A 77 6.25 5.90 9.87
C VAL A 77 5.93 5.71 11.36
N ALA A 78 6.87 5.16 12.11
CA ALA A 78 6.77 5.07 13.57
C ALA A 78 7.40 6.33 14.17
N VAL A 79 6.58 7.14 14.85
CA VAL A 79 7.00 8.39 15.48
C VAL A 79 7.36 8.10 16.94
N PRO A 80 8.60 8.37 17.37
CA PRO A 80 8.99 8.17 18.76
C PRO A 80 8.29 9.19 19.67
N ALA A 81 8.21 8.87 20.97
CA ALA A 81 7.68 9.82 21.95
C ALA A 81 8.50 11.12 21.99
N GLU A 82 9.82 11.04 21.84
CA GLU A 82 10.70 12.19 21.75
C GLU A 82 11.72 11.98 20.62
N GLY A 83 12.02 13.05 19.89
CA GLY A 83 13.03 13.05 18.83
C GLY A 83 12.45 13.07 17.42
N ILE A 84 13.28 12.66 16.47
CA ILE A 84 13.02 12.80 15.03
C ILE A 84 12.91 11.41 14.40
N ALA A 85 11.79 11.14 13.74
CA ALA A 85 11.65 10.04 12.81
C ALA A 85 12.04 10.50 11.40
N THR A 86 12.79 9.67 10.68
CA THR A 86 13.14 9.94 9.28
C THR A 86 12.42 8.99 8.35
N ARG A 87 11.76 9.53 7.33
CA ARG A 87 11.09 8.75 6.29
C ARG A 87 11.32 9.37 4.91
N ASN A 88 12.05 8.68 4.06
CA ASN A 88 12.16 9.07 2.65
C ASN A 88 11.01 8.48 1.84
N ILE A 89 10.58 9.23 0.83
CA ILE A 89 9.47 8.85 -0.05
C ILE A 89 9.94 8.88 -1.49
N VAL A 90 9.80 7.76 -2.21
CA VAL A 90 10.04 7.70 -3.65
C VAL A 90 8.69 7.65 -4.34
N LEU A 91 8.37 8.65 -5.15
CA LEU A 91 7.12 8.73 -5.88
C LEU A 91 7.16 7.83 -7.10
N MET A 92 6.24 6.87 -7.15
CA MET A 92 6.14 5.89 -8.23
C MET A 92 4.69 5.78 -8.69
N SER A 93 4.48 5.42 -9.96
CA SER A 93 3.14 5.10 -10.45
C SER A 93 2.58 3.86 -9.75
N SER A 94 1.26 3.74 -9.69
CA SER A 94 0.59 2.55 -9.15
C SER A 94 1.08 1.25 -9.80
N ARG A 95 1.29 1.27 -11.13
CA ARG A 95 1.84 0.14 -11.88
C ARG A 95 3.27 -0.21 -11.46
N ALA A 96 4.13 0.78 -11.30
CA ALA A 96 5.51 0.54 -10.87
C ALA A 96 5.57 -0.03 -9.44
N ARG A 97 4.71 0.47 -8.54
CA ARG A 97 4.58 -0.07 -7.18
C ARG A 97 4.10 -1.52 -7.17
N ALA A 98 3.06 -1.82 -7.94
CA ALA A 98 2.54 -3.18 -8.13
C ALA A 98 3.61 -4.15 -8.63
N ALA A 99 4.44 -3.71 -9.58
CA ALA A 99 5.57 -4.50 -10.07
C ALA A 99 6.63 -4.75 -8.99
N VAL A 100 6.95 -3.75 -8.16
CA VAL A 100 7.92 -3.88 -7.06
C VAL A 100 7.42 -4.83 -5.96
N THR A 101 6.13 -4.81 -5.64
CA THR A 101 5.56 -5.66 -4.59
C THR A 101 5.13 -7.05 -5.07
N GLY A 102 5.23 -7.33 -6.39
CA GLY A 102 4.75 -8.58 -6.99
C GLY A 102 3.23 -8.77 -6.93
N VAL A 103 2.48 -7.77 -6.45
CA VAL A 103 1.02 -7.76 -6.46
C VAL A 103 0.61 -7.16 -7.80
N ALA A 104 0.38 -8.00 -8.80
CA ALA A 104 -0.17 -7.55 -10.08
C ALA A 104 -1.39 -6.66 -9.83
N ALA A 105 -1.41 -5.47 -10.43
CA ALA A 105 -2.49 -4.51 -10.22
C ALA A 105 -3.84 -5.20 -10.50
N PRO A 106 -4.82 -5.13 -9.58
CA PRO A 106 -6.04 -5.96 -9.63
C PRO A 106 -6.93 -5.69 -10.85
N ALA A 107 -6.68 -4.59 -11.58
CA ALA A 107 -7.45 -4.21 -12.77
C ALA A 107 -7.29 -5.17 -13.98
N MET A 108 -6.38 -6.15 -13.94
CA MET A 108 -6.24 -7.14 -15.02
C MET A 108 -6.64 -8.56 -14.63
N ALA A 109 -6.98 -8.84 -13.37
CA ALA A 109 -7.18 -10.22 -12.94
C ALA A 109 -8.61 -10.72 -13.18
N GLU A 110 -9.62 -9.89 -12.92
CA GLU A 110 -11.02 -10.31 -13.08
C GLU A 110 -11.57 -10.02 -14.48
N ASP A 111 -11.40 -8.79 -15.00
CA ASP A 111 -11.89 -8.42 -16.33
C ASP A 111 -11.18 -9.20 -17.45
N ALA A 112 -9.85 -9.37 -17.36
CA ALA A 112 -9.12 -10.14 -18.38
C ALA A 112 -9.40 -11.64 -18.29
N PHE A 113 -9.72 -12.16 -17.10
CA PHE A 113 -10.17 -13.55 -16.97
C PHE A 113 -11.57 -13.73 -17.55
N ALA A 114 -12.49 -12.79 -17.31
CA ALA A 114 -13.82 -12.79 -17.91
C ALA A 114 -13.74 -12.70 -19.44
N GLU A 115 -12.89 -11.81 -19.97
CA GLU A 115 -12.64 -11.68 -21.42
C GLU A 115 -12.04 -12.95 -22.01
N ALA A 116 -11.05 -13.56 -21.35
CA ALA A 116 -10.45 -14.82 -21.78
C ALA A 116 -11.46 -15.99 -21.78
N MET A 117 -12.31 -16.08 -20.75
CA MET A 117 -13.37 -17.09 -20.68
C MET A 117 -14.46 -16.88 -21.74
N GLN A 118 -14.78 -15.62 -22.06
CA GLN A 118 -15.74 -15.28 -23.11
C GLN A 118 -15.18 -15.63 -24.50
N LEU A 119 -13.90 -15.36 -24.75
CA LEU A 119 -13.21 -15.77 -25.98
C LEU A 119 -13.16 -17.30 -26.11
N ALA A 120 -12.83 -18.01 -25.03
CA ALA A 120 -12.84 -19.47 -25.01
C ALA A 120 -14.23 -20.05 -25.30
N HIS A 121 -15.29 -19.46 -24.73
CA HIS A 121 -16.66 -19.86 -25.03
C HIS A 121 -17.05 -19.57 -26.49
N GLN A 122 -16.62 -18.42 -27.03
CA GLN A 122 -16.79 -18.11 -28.45
C GLN A 122 -16.07 -19.10 -29.35
N MET A 123 -14.85 -19.54 -29.01
CA MET A 123 -14.12 -20.53 -29.79
C MET A 123 -14.79 -21.91 -29.75
N VAL A 124 -15.33 -22.31 -28.59
CA VAL A 124 -16.08 -23.58 -28.45
C VAL A 124 -17.40 -23.54 -29.24
N THR A 125 -18.12 -22.43 -29.21
CA THR A 125 -19.41 -22.28 -29.90
C THR A 125 -19.24 -22.04 -31.40
N THR A 126 -18.23 -21.28 -31.82
CA THR A 126 -17.95 -20.95 -33.22
C THR A 126 -17.20 -22.09 -33.94
N GLY A 127 -16.35 -22.84 -33.22
CA GLY A 127 -15.64 -24.02 -33.72
C GLY A 127 -16.55 -25.23 -34.01
N SER A 128 -17.84 -25.14 -33.67
CA SER A 128 -18.84 -26.17 -33.99
C SER A 128 -19.54 -25.95 -35.35
N ALA A 129 -19.31 -24.81 -36.01
CA ALA A 129 -20.06 -24.42 -37.21
C ALA A 129 -19.25 -24.27 -38.50
N GLN A 130 -17.93 -24.50 -38.49
CA GLN A 130 -17.13 -24.53 -39.72
C GLN A 130 -16.40 -25.86 -39.88
N GLY A 131 -17.10 -26.77 -40.56
CA GLY A 131 -16.51 -27.86 -41.32
C GLY A 131 -15.91 -28.98 -40.48
N GLU A 132 -16.58 -30.13 -40.52
CA GLU A 132 -16.01 -31.46 -40.39
C GLU A 132 -14.50 -31.46 -40.73
N VAL A 133 -13.65 -31.33 -39.71
CA VAL A 133 -12.23 -31.63 -39.85
C VAL A 133 -12.17 -33.14 -39.86
N ALA A 134 -12.29 -33.72 -41.06
CA ALA A 134 -12.09 -35.15 -41.27
C ALA A 134 -10.64 -35.48 -40.92
N TRP A 135 -10.40 -35.83 -39.65
CA TRP A 135 -9.15 -36.40 -39.19
C TRP A 135 -8.99 -37.77 -39.86
N THR A 136 -8.38 -37.80 -41.04
CA THR A 136 -7.88 -39.04 -41.62
C THR A 136 -6.56 -39.35 -40.95
N PHE A 137 -6.60 -40.23 -39.95
CA PHE A 137 -5.39 -40.84 -39.40
C PHE A 137 -4.74 -41.64 -40.54
N ASN A 138 -3.57 -41.19 -41.01
CA ASN A 138 -2.83 -41.90 -42.05
C ASN A 138 -2.00 -42.98 -41.35
N ASP A 139 -2.66 -44.09 -41.02
CA ASP A 139 -2.00 -45.29 -40.53
C ASP A 139 -1.14 -45.86 -41.67
N ARG A 140 0.14 -45.46 -41.70
CA ARG A 140 1.15 -46.19 -42.45
C ARG A 140 1.47 -47.46 -41.66
N GLU A 141 0.67 -48.48 -41.89
CA GLU A 141 1.11 -49.86 -41.63
C GLU A 141 2.26 -50.16 -42.60
N GLY A 142 3.41 -50.50 -42.02
CA GLY A 142 4.56 -51.09 -42.70
C GLY A 142 4.85 -52.44 -42.09
#